data_AF-A0A6N6WUM2-F1
#
_entry.id   AF-A0A6N6WUM2-F1
#
_cell.length_a   1.000
_cell.length_b   1.000
_cell.length_c   1.000
_cell.angle_alpha   90.00
_cell.angle_beta   90.00
_cell.angle_gamma   90.00
#
_symmetry.space_group_name_H-M   'P 1'
#
loop_
_entity.id
_entity.type
_entity.pdbx_description
1 polymer ?
#
loop_
_entity_poly.entity_id
_entity_poly.type
_entity_poly.pdbx_seq_one_letter_code
_entity_poly.pdbx_strand_id
1 'polypeptide(L)'
;TSVLTGGSRRLNRAHIVELVRQCAQLHAAGHRIVIVTSGAIAAGREHLGYPELPATIASKQLLAAVGQSRLIQLWEQLFSIYGIHVGQMLLTRADMEDRERFLNARDTLRALLDNNIVPVINENDAVATAEIKVGDNDNLSALAAILAGADKLLL
;
A
#
# COMPACT_ATOMS: atom_id res chain seq x y z
N THR A 1 2.78 9.49 2.52
CA THR A 1 3.29 9.23 3.89
C THR A 1 2.83 10.23 4.92
N SER A 2 2.93 11.54 4.67
CA SER A 2 2.54 12.61 5.61
C SER A 2 1.10 12.51 6.12
N VAL A 3 0.16 12.09 5.25
CA VAL A 3 -1.24 11.81 5.62
C VAL A 3 -1.28 10.74 6.73
N LEU A 4 -0.67 9.58 6.49
CA LEU A 4 -0.67 8.46 7.45
C LEU A 4 0.06 8.78 8.76
N THR A 5 0.98 9.73 8.77
CA THR A 5 1.70 10.15 9.98
C THR A 5 1.12 11.38 10.65
N GLY A 6 0.14 12.06 10.03
CA GLY A 6 -0.33 13.38 10.46
C GLY A 6 0.80 14.41 10.53
N GLY A 7 1.78 14.33 9.63
CA GLY A 7 2.99 15.17 9.63
C GLY A 7 4.05 14.78 10.68
N SER A 8 3.80 13.75 11.50
CA SER A 8 4.76 13.26 12.49
C SER A 8 5.74 12.21 11.92
N ARG A 9 6.61 11.67 12.78
CA ARG A 9 7.53 10.56 12.45
C ARG A 9 6.96 9.16 12.73
N ARG A 10 5.72 9.07 13.22
CA ARG A 10 5.04 7.84 13.63
C ARG A 10 3.76 7.67 12.84
N LEU A 11 3.32 6.43 12.63
CA LEU A 11 2.00 6.21 12.04
C LEU A 11 0.90 6.68 12.99
N ASN A 12 -0.01 7.52 12.50
CA ASN A 12 -1.13 8.03 13.26
C ASN A 12 -2.33 7.11 13.10
N ARG A 13 -2.46 6.12 14.00
CA ARG A 13 -3.54 5.14 13.97
C ARG A 13 -4.94 5.77 14.01
N ALA A 14 -5.12 6.85 14.76
CA ALA A 14 -6.39 7.57 14.87
C ALA A 14 -6.79 8.25 13.55
N HIS A 15 -5.82 8.79 12.82
CA HIS A 15 -6.07 9.36 11.50
C HIS A 15 -6.38 8.28 10.46
N ILE A 16 -5.62 7.17 10.47
CA ILE A 16 -5.80 6.06 9.52
C ILE A 16 -7.16 5.40 9.72
N VAL A 17 -7.62 5.17 10.97
CA VAL A 17 -8.93 4.55 11.21
C VAL A 17 -10.09 5.40 10.71
N GLU A 18 -9.98 6.74 10.73
CA GLU A 18 -11.02 7.62 10.17
C GLU A 18 -11.10 7.50 8.63
N LEU A 19 -9.96 7.35 7.96
CA LEU A 19 -9.94 7.06 6.51
C LEU A 19 -10.54 5.68 6.23
N VAL A 20 -10.16 4.66 7.02
CA VAL A 20 -10.74 3.31 6.90
C VAL A 20 -12.26 3.33 7.11
N ARG A 21 -12.78 4.11 8.06
CA ARG A 21 -14.22 4.25 8.29
C ARG A 21 -14.95 4.74 7.05
N GLN A 22 -14.39 5.73 6.36
CA GLN A 22 -14.96 6.26 5.11
C GLN A 22 -14.94 5.22 3.99
N CYS A 23 -13.82 4.51 3.82
CA CYS A 23 -13.72 3.40 2.87
C CYS A 23 -14.73 2.29 3.18
N ALA A 24 -14.89 1.92 4.46
CA ALA A 24 -15.82 0.90 4.90
C ALA A 24 -17.28 1.28 4.61
N GLN A 25 -17.63 2.56 4.77
CA GLN A 25 -18.96 3.05 4.42
C GLN A 25 -19.25 2.91 2.92
N LEU A 26 -18.28 3.22 2.05
CA LEU A 26 -18.42 3.04 0.61
C LEU A 26 -18.47 1.56 0.22
N HIS A 27 -17.63 0.74 0.85
CA HIS A 27 -17.61 -0.72 0.64
C HIS A 27 -18.96 -1.35 1.00
N ALA A 28 -19.55 -0.99 2.13
CA ALA A 28 -20.89 -1.43 2.54
C ALA A 28 -22.00 -0.99 1.58
N ALA A 29 -21.80 0.12 0.86
CA ALA A 29 -22.71 0.58 -0.20
C ALA A 29 -22.50 -0.13 -1.55
N GLY A 30 -21.59 -1.11 -1.63
CA GLY A 30 -21.31 -1.89 -2.84
C GLY A 30 -20.21 -1.30 -3.73
N HIS A 31 -19.52 -0.25 -3.30
CA HIS A 31 -18.40 0.30 -4.06
C HIS A 31 -17.13 -0.55 -3.87
N ARG A 32 -16.35 -0.67 -4.95
CA ARG A 32 -15.05 -1.34 -4.96
C ARG A 32 -13.97 -0.36 -4.52
N ILE A 33 -13.23 -0.69 -3.47
CA ILE A 33 -12.18 0.16 -2.91
C ILE A 33 -10.82 -0.50 -3.10
N VAL A 34 -9.84 0.29 -3.55
CA VAL A 34 -8.43 -0.07 -3.63
C VAL A 34 -7.64 0.96 -2.83
N ILE A 35 -6.73 0.51 -1.98
CA ILE A 35 -5.83 1.37 -1.22
C ILE A 35 -4.44 1.30 -1.82
N VAL A 36 -3.87 2.45 -2.18
CA VAL A 36 -2.44 2.59 -2.44
C VAL A 36 -1.81 3.32 -1.28
N THR A 37 -0.91 2.64 -0.55
CA THR A 37 -0.39 3.14 0.72
C THR A 37 1.12 3.36 0.63
N SER A 38 1.62 4.45 1.22
CA SER A 38 3.06 4.63 1.49
C SER A 38 3.37 4.35 2.97
N GLY A 39 4.60 4.59 3.41
CA GLY A 39 4.92 4.67 4.84
C GLY A 39 5.61 3.44 5.43
N ALA A 40 5.94 2.43 4.61
CA ALA A 40 6.67 1.25 5.05
C ALA A 40 7.98 1.63 5.77
N ILE A 41 8.84 2.44 5.14
CA ILE A 41 10.10 2.88 5.78
C ILE A 41 9.85 3.62 7.11
N ALA A 42 8.81 4.48 7.20
CA ALA A 42 8.49 5.18 8.43
C ALA A 42 8.06 4.21 9.55
N ALA A 43 7.21 3.25 9.21
CA ALA A 43 6.80 2.18 10.12
C ALA A 43 7.98 1.33 10.58
N GLY A 44 8.92 1.02 9.67
CA GLY A 44 10.13 0.28 10.00
C GLY A 44 11.04 1.04 10.96
N ARG A 45 11.23 2.34 10.75
CA ARG A 45 12.01 3.20 11.68
C ARG A 45 11.38 3.25 13.04
N GLU A 46 10.07 3.47 13.12
CA GLU A 46 9.33 3.49 14.38
C GLU A 46 9.44 2.15 15.10
N HIS A 47 9.21 1.04 14.41
CA HIS A 47 9.21 -0.30 14.99
C HIS A 47 10.59 -0.74 15.50
N LEU A 48 11.67 -0.33 14.83
CA LEU A 48 13.04 -0.62 15.25
C LEU A 48 13.61 0.39 16.26
N GLY A 49 12.82 1.36 16.73
CA GLY A 49 13.28 2.34 17.72
C GLY A 49 14.22 3.41 17.15
N TYR A 50 14.06 3.78 15.88
CA TYR A 50 14.84 4.79 15.17
C TYR A 50 16.37 4.54 15.21
N PRO A 51 16.85 3.40 14.72
CA PRO A 51 18.27 3.09 14.73
C PRO A 51 19.06 4.06 13.83
N GLU A 52 20.30 4.33 14.23
CA GLU A 52 21.29 4.93 13.33
C GLU A 52 21.72 3.88 12.31
N LEU A 53 21.51 4.18 11.03
CA LEU A 53 21.82 3.28 9.92
C LEU A 53 22.64 4.03 8.87
N PRO A 54 23.59 3.36 8.19
CA PRO A 54 24.28 3.94 7.05
C PRO A 54 23.29 4.45 5.99
N ALA A 55 23.60 5.56 5.33
CA ALA A 55 22.76 6.16 4.30
C ALA A 55 22.86 5.40 2.95
N THR A 56 22.51 4.11 2.95
CA THR A 56 22.59 3.22 1.78
C THR A 56 21.20 2.77 1.33
N ILE A 57 21.11 2.25 0.10
CA ILE A 57 19.88 1.62 -0.42
C ILE A 57 19.50 0.43 0.44
N ALA A 58 20.46 -0.42 0.82
CA ALA A 58 20.23 -1.58 1.67
C ALA A 58 19.57 -1.20 3.02
N SER A 59 19.99 -0.10 3.66
CA SER A 59 19.33 0.39 4.88
C SER A 59 17.88 0.79 4.65
N LYS A 60 17.54 1.38 3.49
CA LYS A 60 16.16 1.72 3.15
C LYS A 60 15.33 0.46 2.88
N GLN A 61 15.88 -0.51 2.16
CA GLN A 61 15.23 -1.79 1.85
C GLN A 61 14.97 -2.60 3.13
N LEU A 62 15.94 -2.63 4.06
CA LEU A 62 15.78 -3.22 5.40
C LEU A 62 14.59 -2.60 6.14
N LEU A 63 14.54 -1.27 6.22
CA LEU A 63 13.45 -0.55 6.89
C LEU A 63 12.11 -0.78 6.19
N ALA A 64 12.08 -0.83 4.86
CA ALA A 64 10.87 -1.15 4.11
C ALA A 64 10.41 -2.58 4.34
N ALA A 65 11.30 -3.56 4.39
CA ALA A 65 10.96 -4.97 4.64
C ALA A 65 10.30 -5.14 6.03
N VAL A 66 10.92 -4.58 7.07
CA VAL A 66 10.37 -4.61 8.44
C VAL A 66 9.07 -3.82 8.51
N GLY A 67 9.06 -2.63 7.93
CA GLY A 67 7.95 -1.72 8.04
C GLY A 67 6.73 -2.10 7.22
N GLN A 68 6.90 -2.74 6.07
CA GLN A 68 5.80 -3.22 5.25
C GLN A 68 4.98 -4.27 6.00
N SER A 69 5.63 -5.17 6.76
CA SER A 69 4.95 -6.11 7.65
C SER A 69 4.09 -5.40 8.70
N ARG A 70 4.59 -4.32 9.30
CA ARG A 70 3.81 -3.51 10.26
C ARG A 70 2.65 -2.79 9.60
N LEU A 71 2.87 -2.32 8.38
CA LEU A 71 1.93 -1.52 7.63
C LEU A 71 0.72 -2.36 7.19
N ILE A 72 0.95 -3.53 6.60
CA ILE A 72 -0.15 -4.42 6.20
C ILE A 72 -0.93 -4.92 7.41
N GLN A 73 -0.24 -5.25 8.51
CA GLN A 73 -0.89 -5.63 9.76
C GLN A 73 -1.79 -4.50 10.30
N LEU A 74 -1.36 -3.24 10.22
CA LEU A 74 -2.17 -2.11 10.66
C LEU A 74 -3.44 -1.97 9.81
N TRP A 75 -3.32 -2.07 8.48
CA TRP A 75 -4.50 -2.01 7.59
C TRP A 75 -5.47 -3.15 7.85
N GLU A 76 -4.98 -4.38 7.99
CA GLU A 76 -5.79 -5.55 8.33
C GLU A 76 -6.54 -5.35 9.66
N GLN A 77 -5.82 -4.91 10.71
CA GLN A 77 -6.42 -4.65 12.03
C GLN A 77 -7.52 -3.58 11.96
N LEU A 78 -7.34 -2.52 11.16
CA LEU A 78 -8.31 -1.44 11.09
C LEU A 78 -9.52 -1.78 10.21
N PHE A 79 -9.31 -2.45 9.07
CA PHE A 79 -10.42 -2.89 8.21
C PHE A 79 -11.25 -4.01 8.85
N SER A 80 -10.63 -4.90 9.63
CA SER A 80 -11.34 -5.98 10.34
C SER A 80 -12.30 -5.48 11.43
N ILE A 81 -12.11 -4.26 11.97
CA ILE A 81 -13.12 -3.60 12.83
C ILE A 81 -14.47 -3.49 12.11
N TYR A 82 -14.44 -3.34 10.79
CA TYR A 82 -15.64 -3.23 9.93
C TYR A 82 -15.98 -4.53 9.20
N GLY A 83 -15.33 -5.65 9.55
CA GLY A 83 -15.57 -6.95 8.91
C GLY A 83 -15.05 -7.05 7.47
N ILE A 84 -14.10 -6.20 7.09
CA ILE A 84 -13.54 -6.17 5.72
C ILE A 84 -12.17 -6.83 5.71
N HIS A 85 -11.98 -7.76 4.78
CA HIS A 85 -10.67 -8.39 4.53
C HIS A 85 -9.81 -7.54 3.60
N VAL A 86 -8.49 -7.64 3.76
CA VAL A 86 -7.51 -6.96 2.91
C VAL A 86 -6.60 -7.96 2.19
N GLY A 87 -6.18 -7.63 0.98
CA GLY A 87 -5.21 -8.40 0.20
C GLY A 87 -3.97 -7.58 -0.11
N GLN A 88 -2.79 -8.02 0.34
CA GLN A 88 -1.55 -7.31 0.04
C GLN A 88 -1.09 -7.57 -1.39
N MET A 89 -0.77 -6.50 -2.12
CA MET A 89 -0.07 -6.58 -3.41
C MET A 89 1.15 -5.67 -3.39
N LEU A 90 2.31 -6.23 -3.70
CA LEU A 90 3.57 -5.49 -3.82
C LEU A 90 4.00 -5.50 -5.27
N LEU A 91 4.09 -4.31 -5.87
CA LEU A 91 4.32 -4.15 -7.30
C LEU A 91 5.59 -3.34 -7.54
N THR A 92 6.21 -3.55 -8.70
CA THR A 92 7.35 -2.77 -9.20
C THR A 92 7.05 -2.29 -10.61
N ARG A 93 7.87 -1.39 -11.15
CA ARG A 93 7.77 -0.96 -12.55
C ARG A 93 7.93 -2.14 -13.52
N ALA A 94 8.78 -3.10 -13.17
CA ALA A 94 9.00 -4.30 -13.98
C ALA A 94 7.75 -5.20 -14.08
N ASP A 95 6.81 -5.13 -13.12
CA ASP A 95 5.52 -5.82 -13.22
C ASP A 95 4.57 -5.17 -14.23
N MET A 96 4.84 -3.91 -14.61
CA MET A 96 3.96 -3.09 -15.44
C MET A 96 4.43 -2.94 -16.87
N GLU A 97 5.73 -3.11 -17.12
CA GLU A 97 6.32 -3.04 -18.46
C GLU A 97 6.16 -4.34 -19.26
N ASP A 98 6.06 -5.47 -18.55
CA ASP A 98 5.79 -6.76 -19.16
C ASP A 98 4.29 -7.00 -19.27
N ARG A 99 3.81 -7.33 -20.47
CA ARG A 99 2.38 -7.51 -20.75
C ARG A 99 1.77 -8.66 -19.94
N GLU A 100 2.48 -9.76 -19.78
CA GLU A 100 1.95 -10.93 -19.07
C GLU A 100 1.86 -10.66 -17.57
N ARG A 101 2.91 -10.06 -16.97
CA ARG A 101 2.90 -9.63 -15.56
C ARG A 101 1.84 -8.58 -15.29
N PHE A 102 1.65 -7.63 -16.21
CA PHE A 102 0.60 -6.62 -16.11
C PHE A 102 -0.80 -7.26 -16.07
N LEU A 103 -1.08 -8.20 -16.99
CA LEU A 103 -2.36 -8.91 -17.02
C LEU A 103 -2.55 -9.78 -15.77
N ASN A 104 -1.50 -10.43 -15.28
CA ASN A 104 -1.54 -11.22 -14.05
C ASN A 104 -1.88 -10.34 -12.82
N ALA A 105 -1.22 -9.19 -12.68
CA ALA A 105 -1.49 -8.23 -11.61
C ALA A 105 -2.94 -7.70 -11.71
N ARG A 106 -3.41 -7.39 -12.92
CA ARG A 106 -4.80 -6.96 -13.18
C ARG A 106 -5.81 -8.03 -12.74
N ASP A 107 -5.58 -9.27 -13.14
CA ASP A 107 -6.53 -10.36 -12.88
C ASP A 107 -6.56 -10.70 -11.38
N THR A 108 -5.41 -10.68 -10.70
CA THR A 108 -5.32 -10.83 -9.24
C THR A 108 -6.08 -9.71 -8.52
N LEU A 109 -5.84 -8.46 -8.91
CA LEU A 109 -6.51 -7.30 -8.30
C LEU A 109 -8.03 -7.37 -8.49
N ARG A 110 -8.50 -7.75 -9.68
CA ARG A 110 -9.94 -7.90 -9.96
C ARG A 110 -10.55 -9.06 -9.17
N ALA A 111 -9.85 -10.18 -9.07
CA ALA A 111 -10.30 -11.31 -8.26
C ALA A 111 -10.48 -10.94 -6.78
N LEU A 112 -9.58 -10.13 -6.20
CA LEU A 112 -9.75 -9.60 -4.85
C LEU A 112 -11.03 -8.76 -4.74
N LEU A 113 -11.25 -7.83 -5.67
CA LEU A 113 -12.44 -6.97 -5.67
C LEU A 113 -13.75 -7.73 -5.88
N ASP A 114 -13.76 -8.72 -6.76
CA ASP A 114 -14.93 -9.57 -7.03
C ASP A 114 -15.32 -10.43 -5.82
N ASN A 115 -14.39 -10.66 -4.89
CA ASN A 115 -14.63 -11.37 -3.61
C ASN A 115 -14.73 -10.40 -2.42
N ASN A 116 -15.02 -9.12 -2.66
CA ASN A 116 -15.20 -8.09 -1.63
C ASN A 116 -13.97 -7.84 -0.74
N ILE A 117 -12.77 -8.24 -1.18
CA ILE A 117 -11.50 -8.00 -0.47
C ILE A 117 -10.93 -6.67 -0.96
N VAL A 118 -10.49 -5.80 -0.03
CA VAL A 118 -9.85 -4.52 -0.36
C VAL A 118 -8.36 -4.74 -0.66
N PRO A 119 -7.88 -4.50 -1.89
CA PRO A 119 -6.46 -4.58 -2.20
C PRO A 119 -5.72 -3.44 -1.51
N VAL A 120 -4.63 -3.75 -0.82
CA VAL A 120 -3.70 -2.79 -0.22
C VAL A 120 -2.38 -2.92 -0.98
N ILE A 121 -2.15 -1.95 -1.86
CA ILE A 121 -1.05 -1.92 -2.81
C ILE A 121 0.06 -1.01 -2.28
N ASN A 122 1.29 -1.47 -2.38
CA ASN A 122 2.47 -0.63 -2.19
C ASN A 122 3.58 -1.04 -3.17
N GLU A 123 4.57 -0.18 -3.35
CA GLU A 123 5.79 -0.52 -4.07
C GLU A 123 6.58 -1.60 -3.30
N ASN A 124 7.18 -2.55 -4.01
CA ASN A 124 8.00 -3.59 -3.40
C ASN A 124 9.41 -3.09 -3.04
N ASP A 125 9.47 -2.08 -2.18
CA ASP A 125 10.69 -1.39 -1.76
C ASP A 125 11.76 -2.31 -1.15
N ALA A 126 11.37 -3.47 -0.60
CA ALA A 126 12.29 -4.40 0.05
C ALA A 126 13.21 -5.11 -0.94
N VAL A 127 12.79 -5.29 -2.19
CA VAL A 127 13.54 -6.02 -3.23
C VAL A 127 13.77 -5.22 -4.51
N ALA A 128 13.13 -4.05 -4.65
CA ALA A 128 13.30 -3.20 -5.82
C ALA A 128 14.65 -2.45 -5.82
N THR A 129 15.38 -2.51 -6.93
CA THR A 129 16.53 -1.64 -7.21
C THR A 129 16.04 -0.27 -7.69
N ALA A 130 16.92 0.73 -7.76
CA ALA A 130 16.54 2.10 -8.12
C ALA A 130 15.94 2.19 -9.55
N GLU A 131 16.38 1.32 -10.46
CA GLU A 131 16.00 1.28 -11.87
C GLU A 131 14.59 0.72 -12.09
N ILE A 132 14.13 -0.18 -11.22
CA ILE A 132 12.84 -0.88 -11.35
C ILE A 132 11.75 -0.33 -10.44
N LYS A 133 12.03 0.78 -9.75
CA LYS A 133 11.01 1.53 -9.02
C LYS A 133 10.15 2.35 -9.98
N VAL A 134 8.86 2.41 -9.67
CA VAL A 134 7.90 3.35 -10.26
C VAL A 134 8.31 4.78 -9.90
N GLY A 135 8.80 4.99 -8.66
CA GLY A 135 9.40 6.25 -8.21
C GLY A 135 8.64 6.86 -7.04
N ASP A 136 7.34 7.09 -7.21
CA ASP A 136 6.42 7.54 -6.16
C ASP A 136 5.09 6.79 -6.20
N ASN A 137 4.35 6.88 -5.10
CA ASN A 137 3.06 6.21 -5.00
C ASN A 137 1.94 6.93 -5.76
N ASP A 138 2.16 8.16 -6.22
CA ASP A 138 1.19 8.90 -7.03
C ASP A 138 1.10 8.24 -8.42
N ASN A 139 2.24 7.98 -9.06
CA ASN A 139 2.31 7.22 -10.30
C ASN A 139 1.89 5.76 -10.12
N LEU A 140 2.27 5.11 -9.00
CA LEU A 140 1.79 3.76 -8.69
C LEU A 140 0.26 3.72 -8.58
N SER A 141 -0.36 4.76 -7.99
CA SER A 141 -1.81 4.81 -7.86
C SER A 141 -2.54 5.01 -9.19
N ALA A 142 -1.94 5.75 -10.13
CA ALA A 142 -2.45 5.84 -11.49
C ALA A 142 -2.39 4.48 -12.20
N LEU A 143 -1.30 3.73 -12.05
CA LEU A 143 -1.18 2.38 -12.61
C LEU A 143 -2.18 1.41 -11.95
N ALA A 144 -2.33 1.46 -10.63
CA ALA A 144 -3.31 0.68 -9.90
C ALA A 144 -4.74 0.99 -10.35
N ALA A 145 -5.05 2.26 -10.63
CA ALA A 145 -6.35 2.66 -11.18
C ALA A 145 -6.60 2.03 -12.56
N ILE A 146 -5.59 1.96 -13.43
CA ILE A 146 -5.69 1.28 -14.73
C ILE A 146 -5.94 -0.23 -14.55
N LEU A 147 -5.19 -0.89 -13.66
CA LEU A 147 -5.36 -2.32 -13.37
C LEU A 147 -6.77 -2.61 -12.82
N ALA A 148 -7.25 -1.76 -11.91
CA ALA A 148 -8.58 -1.84 -11.33
C ALA A 148 -9.70 -1.55 -12.35
N GLY A 149 -9.40 -0.80 -13.42
CA GLY A 149 -10.43 -0.19 -14.25
C GLY A 149 -11.25 0.83 -13.46
N ALA A 150 -10.58 1.64 -12.63
CA ALA A 150 -11.22 2.53 -11.69
C ALA A 150 -11.91 3.72 -12.38
N ASP A 151 -13.12 4.05 -11.92
CA ASP A 151 -13.85 5.24 -12.37
C ASP A 151 -13.26 6.55 -11.82
N LYS A 152 -12.56 6.47 -10.68
CA LYS A 152 -11.98 7.61 -9.96
C LYS A 152 -10.66 7.22 -9.31
N LEU A 153 -9.74 8.17 -9.30
CA LEU A 153 -8.53 8.16 -8.48
C LEU A 153 -8.58 9.38 -7.54
N LEU A 154 -8.30 9.16 -6.26
CA LEU A 154 -8.19 10.20 -5.24
C LEU A 154 -6.76 10.17 -4.68
N LEU A 155 -6.06 11.31 -4.77
CA LEU A 155 -4.71 11.52 -4.24
C LEU A 155 -4.76 12.30 -2.92
#